data_AF-A0A522WBT1-F1
#
_entry.id   AF-A0A522WBT1-F1
#
_cell.length_a   1.000
_cell.length_b   1.000
_cell.length_c   1.000
_cell.angle_alpha   90.00
_cell.angle_beta   90.00
_cell.angle_gamma   90.00
#
_symmetry.space_group_name_H-M   'P 1'
#
loop_
_entity.id
_entity.type
_entity.pdbx_description
1 polymer ?
#
loop_
_entity_poly.entity_id
_entity_poly.type
_entity_poly.pdbx_seq_one_letter_code
_entity_poly.pdbx_strand_id
1 'polypeptide(L)'
;MEKIGDEEMGLRDLLEILYRRKRFILGFFFSALGIVIAGTRLTPLAYQASSLILVELPEKSILPSDFPPAQIPGWLETEVQIIKSAPVLTKTVEALNLGAPSKGLTGQESKDKALRQLEKKVKVSLQKQGNL
;
A
#
# COMPACT_ATOMS: atom_id res chain seq x y z
N MET A 1 -58.77 -28.58 0.27
CA MET A 1 -57.53 -28.56 -0.54
C MET A 1 -57.25 -27.11 -0.85
N GLU A 2 -56.33 -26.52 -0.08
CA GLU A 2 -55.94 -25.12 -0.13
C GLU A 2 -55.03 -24.93 -1.34
N LYS A 3 -55.51 -24.18 -2.34
CA LYS A 3 -54.70 -23.84 -3.51
C LYS A 3 -53.70 -22.78 -3.09
N ILE A 4 -52.46 -23.22 -2.88
CA ILE A 4 -51.28 -22.36 -2.86
C ILE A 4 -51.21 -21.74 -4.26
N GLY A 5 -51.51 -20.45 -4.35
CA GLY A 5 -51.42 -19.69 -5.58
C GLY A 5 -49.95 -19.46 -5.89
N ASP A 6 -49.44 -20.20 -6.88
CA ASP A 6 -48.25 -19.81 -7.62
C ASP A 6 -48.58 -18.52 -8.41
N GLU A 7 -48.52 -17.37 -7.72
CA GLU A 7 -48.52 -16.07 -8.40
C GLU A 7 -47.15 -15.88 -9.04
N GLU A 8 -47.08 -16.16 -10.34
CA GLU A 8 -45.96 -15.75 -11.20
C GLU A 8 -45.85 -14.22 -11.16
N MET A 9 -45.05 -13.73 -10.24
CA MET A 9 -44.83 -12.30 -10.05
C MET A 9 -44.16 -11.74 -11.31
N GLY A 10 -44.94 -11.02 -12.11
CA GLY A 10 -44.47 -10.48 -13.38
C GLY A 10 -43.38 -9.42 -13.16
N LEU A 11 -42.46 -9.28 -14.12
CA LEU A 11 -41.41 -8.24 -14.08
C LEU A 11 -41.99 -6.82 -13.91
N ARG A 12 -43.21 -6.60 -14.43
CA ARG A 12 -43.94 -5.33 -14.30
C ARG A 12 -44.36 -5.04 -12.87
N ASP A 13 -44.80 -6.04 -12.12
CA ASP A 13 -45.22 -5.87 -10.73
C ASP A 13 -44.01 -5.56 -9.83
N LEU A 14 -42.85 -6.16 -10.13
CA LEU A 14 -41.59 -5.83 -9.46
C LEU A 14 -41.18 -4.38 -9.71
N LEU A 15 -41.28 -3.90 -10.95
CA LEU A 15 -41.00 -2.50 -11.32
C LEU A 15 -41.95 -1.53 -10.59
N GLU A 16 -43.23 -1.87 -10.48
CA GLU A 16 -44.22 -1.04 -9.79
C GLU A 16 -43.96 -0.97 -8.28
N ILE A 17 -43.63 -2.11 -7.66
CA ILE A 17 -43.24 -2.17 -6.24
C ILE A 17 -42.00 -1.31 -5.99
N LEU A 18 -41.02 -1.38 -6.88
CA LEU A 18 -39.80 -0.56 -6.81
C LEU A 18 -40.13 0.93 -6.86
N TYR A 19 -41.03 1.33 -7.77
CA TYR A 19 -41.45 2.72 -7.93
C TYR A 19 -42.24 3.24 -6.73
N ARG A 20 -43.11 2.39 -6.15
CA ARG A 20 -43.91 2.73 -4.97
C ARG A 20 -43.06 2.87 -3.71
N ARG A 21 -41.98 2.08 -3.60
CA ARG A 21 -41.03 2.11 -2.48
C ARG A 21 -39.79 2.97 -2.73
N LYS A 22 -39.79 3.82 -3.77
CA LYS A 22 -38.64 4.66 -4.14
C LYS A 22 -38.01 5.42 -2.98
N ARG A 23 -38.79 5.89 -2.00
CA ARG A 23 -38.27 6.61 -0.83
C ARG A 23 -37.35 5.76 0.04
N PHE A 24 -37.69 4.48 0.25
CA PHE A 24 -36.85 3.56 1.00
C PHE A 24 -35.57 3.23 0.24
N ILE A 25 -35.66 3.06 -1.08
CA ILE A 25 -34.53 2.78 -1.96
C ILE A 25 -33.57 3.98 -1.99
N LEU A 26 -34.10 5.20 -2.16
CA LEU A 26 -33.28 6.42 -2.09
C LEU A 26 -32.62 6.57 -0.72
N GLY A 27 -33.36 6.32 0.37
CA GLY A 27 -32.80 6.40 1.72
C GLY A 27 -31.63 5.44 1.93
N PHE A 28 -31.79 4.18 1.50
CA PHE A 28 -30.71 3.19 1.55
C PHE A 28 -29.53 3.56 0.64
N PHE A 29 -29.80 4.06 -0.56
CA PHE A 29 -28.74 4.50 -1.48
C PHE A 29 -27.91 5.64 -0.88
N PHE A 30 -28.57 6.67 -0.32
CA PHE A 30 -27.87 7.80 0.28
C PHE A 30 -27.16 7.41 1.59
N SER A 31 -27.70 6.49 2.38
CA SER A 31 -27.00 6.00 3.58
C SER A 31 -25.75 5.22 3.22
N ALA A 32 -25.83 4.28 2.26
CA ALA A 32 -24.68 3.54 1.76
C ALA A 32 -23.63 4.48 1.13
N LEU A 33 -24.06 5.45 0.32
CA LEU A 33 -23.18 6.46 -0.27
C LEU A 33 -22.50 7.30 0.81
N GLY A 34 -23.23 7.71 1.85
CA GLY A 34 -22.68 8.44 3.00
C GLY A 34 -21.62 7.65 3.74
N ILE A 35 -21.85 6.34 3.97
CA ILE A 35 -20.87 5.45 4.60
C ILE A 35 -19.61 5.34 3.74
N VAL A 36 -19.75 5.17 2.42
CA VAL A 36 -18.60 5.09 1.51
C VAL A 36 -17.81 6.39 1.51
N ILE A 37 -18.46 7.55 1.39
CA ILE A 37 -17.79 8.86 1.41
C ILE A 37 -17.05 9.07 2.73
N ALA A 38 -17.68 8.76 3.86
CA ALA A 38 -17.05 8.85 5.17
C ALA A 38 -15.83 7.92 5.25
N GLY A 39 -15.99 6.66 4.83
CA GLY A 39 -14.91 5.67 4.79
C GLY A 39 -13.73 6.09 3.90
N THR A 40 -14.00 6.57 2.69
CA THR A 40 -12.97 7.06 1.76
C THR A 40 -12.23 8.27 2.30
N ARG A 41 -12.90 9.18 3.02
CA ARG A 41 -12.23 10.35 3.64
C ARG A 41 -11.40 9.97 4.87
N LEU A 42 -11.81 8.95 5.61
CA LEU A 42 -11.11 8.49 6.82
C LEU A 42 -9.95 7.54 6.50
N THR A 43 -10.00 6.84 5.37
CA THR A 43 -8.98 5.85 5.00
C THR A 43 -7.77 6.55 4.37
N PRO A 44 -6.57 6.48 4.98
CA PRO A 44 -5.37 7.04 4.38
C PRO A 44 -5.00 6.26 3.10
N LEU A 45 -4.73 6.97 2.00
CA LEU A 45 -4.27 6.32 0.78
C LEU A 45 -2.90 5.69 1.01
N ALA A 46 -2.82 4.37 0.81
CA ALA A 46 -1.57 3.63 0.87
C ALA A 46 -0.88 3.67 -0.50
N TYR A 47 0.13 4.53 -0.65
CA TYR A 47 1.01 4.54 -1.82
C TYR A 47 2.20 3.61 -1.57
N GLN A 48 2.46 2.71 -2.52
CA GLN A 48 3.60 1.79 -2.49
C GLN A 48 4.43 1.98 -3.76
N ALA A 49 5.74 2.15 -3.60
CA ALA A 49 6.72 2.18 -4.69
C ALA A 49 7.76 1.08 -4.44
N SER A 50 8.18 0.39 -5.50
CA SER A 50 9.23 -0.63 -5.44
C SER A 50 10.25 -0.40 -6.56
N SER A 51 11.52 -0.59 -6.25
CA SER A 51 12.63 -0.49 -7.20
C SER A 51 13.53 -1.72 -7.05
N LEU A 52 14.08 -2.19 -8.16
CA LEU A 52 15.10 -3.25 -8.20
C LEU A 52 16.47 -2.61 -8.34
N ILE A 53 17.45 -3.10 -7.57
CA ILE A 53 18.84 -2.66 -7.63
C ILE A 53 19.67 -3.88 -8.04
N LEU A 54 20.38 -3.77 -9.17
CA LEU A 54 21.31 -4.79 -9.62
C LEU A 54 22.68 -4.51 -8.97
N VAL A 55 23.29 -5.52 -8.36
CA VAL A 55 24.62 -5.41 -7.76
C VAL A 55 25.52 -6.43 -8.43
N GLU A 56 26.63 -5.95 -9.00
CA GLU A 56 27.66 -6.80 -9.58
C GLU A 56 28.50 -7.42 -8.47
N LEU A 57 28.57 -8.76 -8.43
CA LEU A 57 29.49 -9.44 -7.54
C LEU A 57 30.89 -9.39 -8.17
N PRO A 58 31.94 -8.99 -7.42
CA PRO A 58 33.29 -9.03 -7.96
C PRO A 58 33.66 -10.48 -8.28
N GLU A 59 33.99 -10.76 -9.53
CA GLU A 59 34.32 -12.10 -10.07
C GLU A 59 35.51 -12.80 -9.40
N LYS A 60 36.23 -12.12 -8.49
CA LYS A 60 37.46 -12.66 -7.92
C LYS A 60 37.65 -12.20 -6.48
N SER A 61 37.22 -13.03 -5.54
CA SER A 61 37.76 -12.95 -4.18
C SER A 61 39.25 -13.27 -4.26
N ILE A 62 40.09 -12.31 -3.89
CA ILE A 62 41.55 -12.49 -3.71
C ILE A 62 41.85 -13.35 -2.45
N LEU A 63 40.82 -13.93 -1.84
CA LEU A 63 40.87 -14.74 -0.64
C LEU A 63 40.50 -16.19 -0.99
N PRO A 64 41.24 -17.19 -0.47
CA PRO A 64 41.01 -18.60 -0.76
C PRO A 64 39.60 -19.04 -0.35
N SER A 65 39.02 -19.85 -1.23
CA SER A 65 37.59 -20.16 -1.38
C SER A 65 37.06 -21.18 -0.36
N ASP A 66 37.08 -20.86 0.93
CA ASP A 66 36.46 -21.71 1.97
C ASP A 66 35.10 -21.21 2.46
N PHE A 67 34.55 -20.14 1.88
CA PHE A 67 33.23 -19.64 2.27
C PHE A 67 32.10 -20.26 1.44
N PRO A 68 31.09 -20.89 2.08
CA PRO A 68 30.00 -21.54 1.37
C PRO A 68 29.15 -20.52 0.58
N PRO A 69 28.63 -20.89 -0.61
CA PRO A 69 27.94 -20.00 -1.57
C PRO A 69 26.58 -19.45 -1.10
N ALA A 70 26.26 -19.62 0.18
CA ALA A 70 25.04 -19.14 0.82
C ALA A 70 25.28 -17.91 1.72
N GLN A 71 26.53 -17.51 1.95
CA GLN A 71 26.82 -16.32 2.74
C GLN A 71 26.78 -15.10 1.83
N ILE A 72 25.76 -14.28 2.01
CA ILE A 72 25.74 -12.91 1.50
C ILE A 72 27.07 -12.28 1.89
N PRO A 73 27.88 -11.81 0.94
CA PRO A 73 29.19 -11.31 1.31
C PRO A 73 29.01 -10.07 2.18
N GLY A 74 29.75 -9.97 3.29
CA GLY A 74 29.51 -8.94 4.33
C GLY A 74 29.56 -7.49 3.82
N TRP A 75 30.19 -7.25 2.66
CA TRP A 75 30.13 -5.95 1.98
C TRP A 75 28.72 -5.61 1.49
N LEU A 76 27.94 -6.58 0.99
CA LEU A 76 26.56 -6.37 0.54
C LEU A 76 25.61 -6.08 1.71
N GLU A 77 25.85 -6.72 2.86
CA GLU A 77 25.11 -6.42 4.09
C GLU A 77 25.37 -4.97 4.55
N THR A 78 26.63 -4.53 4.46
CA THR A 78 27.04 -3.16 4.77
C THR A 78 26.38 -2.16 3.82
N GLU A 79 26.35 -2.43 2.51
CA GLU A 79 25.67 -1.58 1.53
C GLU A 79 24.17 -1.46 1.79
N VAL A 80 23.50 -2.58 2.09
CA VAL A 80 22.07 -2.57 2.45
C VAL A 80 21.84 -1.76 3.73
N GLN A 81 22.74 -1.84 4.70
CA GLN A 81 22.65 -1.07 5.93
C GLN A 81 22.84 0.43 5.68
N ILE A 82 23.76 0.82 4.79
CA ILE A 82 23.94 2.21 4.37
C ILE A 82 22.69 2.74 3.67
N ILE A 83 22.10 1.98 2.76
CA ILE A 83 20.86 2.37 2.04
C ILE A 83 19.70 2.59 3.04
N LYS A 84 19.62 1.78 4.09
CA LYS A 84 18.60 1.91 5.15
C LYS A 84 18.95 2.94 6.23
N SER A 85 20.11 3.57 6.17
CA SER A 85 20.57 4.45 7.25
C SER A 85 19.74 5.73 7.35
N ALA A 86 19.54 6.21 8.57
CA ALA A 86 18.84 7.46 8.87
C ALA A 86 19.31 8.68 8.02
N PRO A 87 20.62 8.93 7.81
CA PRO A 87 21.07 10.08 7.01
C PRO A 87 20.71 9.97 5.51
N VAL A 88 20.57 8.76 4.96
CA VAL A 88 20.12 8.57 3.57
C VAL A 88 18.61 8.80 3.49
N LEU A 89 17.86 8.33 4.49
CA LEU A 89 16.42 8.55 4.62
C LEU A 89 16.06 10.03 4.80
N THR A 90 16.80 10.77 5.63
CA THR A 90 16.55 12.21 5.81
C THR A 90 16.81 13.00 4.54
N LYS A 91 17.95 12.77 3.88
CA LYS A 91 18.29 13.41 2.61
C LYS A 91 17.28 13.11 1.51
N THR A 92 16.75 11.89 1.44
CA THR A 92 15.72 11.53 0.44
C THR A 92 14.38 12.21 0.74
N VAL A 93 13.96 12.30 2.00
CA VAL A 93 12.75 13.05 2.41
C VAL A 93 12.88 14.54 2.07
N GLU A 94 14.05 15.13 2.28
CA GLU A 94 14.35 16.51 1.92
C GLU A 94 14.36 16.73 0.40
N ALA A 95 15.07 15.87 -0.35
CA ALA A 95 15.18 15.96 -1.81
C ALA A 95 13.84 15.78 -2.53
N LEU A 96 12.98 14.89 -2.02
CA LEU A 96 11.63 14.66 -2.55
C LEU A 96 10.58 15.58 -1.93
N ASN A 97 10.99 16.49 -1.03
CA ASN A 97 10.13 17.41 -0.31
C ASN A 97 8.92 16.74 0.38
N LEU A 98 9.07 15.48 0.79
CA LEU A 98 8.02 14.65 1.40
C LEU A 98 7.64 15.13 2.81
N GLY A 99 8.48 15.98 3.41
CA GLY A 99 8.24 16.64 4.68
C GLY A 99 7.55 17.99 4.57
N ALA A 100 7.25 18.48 3.36
CA ALA A 100 6.48 19.72 3.19
C ALA A 100 5.03 19.49 3.61
N PRO A 101 4.46 20.40 4.42
CA PRO A 101 3.08 20.27 4.83
C PRO A 101 2.18 20.41 3.61
N SER A 102 1.42 19.36 3.28
CA SER A 102 0.26 19.53 2.40
C SER A 102 -0.63 20.58 3.05
N LYS A 103 -1.10 21.56 2.24
CA LYS A 103 -1.91 22.72 2.67
C LYS A 103 -2.83 22.37 3.86
N GLY A 104 -2.38 22.63 5.09
CA GLY A 104 -3.18 22.37 6.29
C GLY A 104 -2.46 21.97 7.59
N LEU A 105 -1.22 21.46 7.60
CA LEU A 105 -0.62 20.95 8.85
C LEU A 105 0.83 21.38 9.08
N THR A 106 1.02 22.33 9.99
CA THR A 106 2.25 22.82 10.64
C THR A 106 3.50 21.89 10.63
N GLY A 107 4.42 22.16 9.69
CA GLY A 107 5.79 22.65 9.96
C GLY A 107 6.91 21.71 10.38
N GLN A 108 6.78 20.94 11.48
CA GLN A 108 7.94 20.21 12.05
C GLN A 108 7.59 18.81 12.55
N GLU A 109 6.48 18.64 13.26
CA GLU A 109 6.04 17.30 13.71
C GLU A 109 5.75 16.35 12.53
N SER A 110 5.38 16.91 11.37
CA SER A 110 5.14 16.13 10.15
C SER A 110 6.41 15.47 9.60
N LYS A 111 7.59 16.10 9.78
CA LYS A 111 8.87 15.57 9.27
C LYS A 111 9.34 14.38 10.10
N ASP A 112 9.38 14.54 11.42
CA ASP A 112 9.80 13.49 12.34
C ASP A 112 8.86 12.29 12.30
N LYS A 113 7.56 12.54 12.15
CA LYS A 113 6.55 11.49 11.97
C LYS A 113 6.69 10.79 10.62
N ALA A 114 7.03 11.51 9.54
CA ALA A 114 7.30 10.92 8.24
C ALA A 114 8.56 10.04 8.27
N LEU A 115 9.64 10.49 8.93
CA LEU A 115 10.86 9.72 9.10
C LEU A 115 10.61 8.40 9.83
N ARG A 116 9.91 8.44 10.98
CA ARG A 116 9.55 7.23 11.74
C ARG A 116 8.63 6.28 10.95
N GLN A 117 7.74 6.82 10.12
CA GLN A 117 6.88 6.01 9.27
C GLN A 117 7.65 5.35 8.12
N LEU A 118 8.63 6.04 7.53
CA LEU A 118 9.45 5.51 6.46
C LEU A 118 10.41 4.43 6.98
N GLU A 119 11.08 4.65 8.11
CA GLU A 119 11.92 3.63 8.76
C GLU A 119 11.15 2.33 8.99
N LYS A 120 9.88 2.42 9.42
CA LYS A 120 9.04 1.24 9.65
C LYS A 120 8.55 0.55 8.36
N LYS A 121 8.45 1.27 7.24
CA LYS A 121 7.82 0.79 6.00
C LYS A 121 8.82 0.41 4.89
N VAL A 122 10.07 0.85 4.96
CA VAL A 122 11.09 0.48 3.98
C VAL A 122 11.51 -0.98 4.20
N LYS A 123 11.14 -1.85 3.25
CA LYS A 123 11.56 -3.25 3.22
C LYS A 123 12.54 -3.44 2.06
N VAL A 124 13.76 -3.87 2.37
CA VAL A 124 14.75 -4.31 1.37
C VAL A 124 14.93 -5.79 1.55
N SER A 125 14.68 -6.56 0.50
CA SER A 125 14.92 -7.99 0.42
C SER A 125 15.92 -8.28 -0.69
N LEU A 126 16.89 -9.12 -0.40
CA LEU A 126 17.80 -9.66 -1.41
C LEU A 126 17.11 -10.84 -2.10
N GLN A 127 16.95 -10.76 -3.41
CA GLN A 127 16.38 -11.85 -4.20
C GLN A 127 17.46 -12.35 -5.17
N LYS A 128 17.88 -13.60 -5.01
CA LYS A 128 18.75 -14.27 -5.97
C LYS A 128 17.93 -14.51 -7.24
N GLN A 129 18.28 -13.86 -8.35
CA GLN A 129 17.72 -14.23 -9.64
C GLN A 129 18.12 -15.68 -9.95
N GLY A 130 17.13 -16.56 -10.07
CA GLY A 130 17.33 -17.92 -10.57
C GLY A 130 17.65 -17.88 -12.05
N ASN A 131 18.64 -18.67 -12.47
CA ASN A 131 19.09 -18.83 -13.85
C ASN A 131 17.91 -19.07 -14.82
N LEU A 132 17.89 -18.30 -15.91
CA LEU A 132 17.43 -18.76 -17.23
C LEU A 132 18.50 -19.70 -17.82
#